data_AF-A0A1A8EX42-F1
#
_entry.id   AF-A0A1A8EX42-F1
#
_cell.length_a   1.000
_cell.length_b   1.000
_cell.length_c   1.000
_cell.angle_alpha   90.00
_cell.angle_beta   90.00
_cell.angle_gamma   90.00
#
_symmetry.space_group_name_H-M   'P 1'
#
loop_
_entity.id
_entity.type
_entity.pdbx_description
1 polymer ?
#
loop_
_entity_poly.entity_id
_entity_poly.type
_entity_poly.pdbx_seq_one_letter_code
_entity_poly.pdbx_strand_id
1 'polypeptide(L)'
;VCVCVTDRFTVYSPKKLRQAWNKLGYVDHAEELASRFLQCFPKNRLSAQAALNHEYFSNLPPRLWELQDMSSIFTVPNVKLQTESGESIQVSARKNSHGKASSGSKH
;
A
#
# COMPACT_ATOMS: atom_id res chain seq x y z
N VAL A 1 -8.75 3.11 -14.52
CA VAL A 1 -9.00 4.46 -13.97
C VAL A 1 -10.26 4.99 -14.61
N CYS A 2 -11.28 5.29 -13.81
CA CYS A 2 -12.61 5.65 -14.32
C CYS A 2 -12.59 7.09 -14.87
N VAL A 3 -13.28 7.32 -15.99
CA VAL A 3 -13.45 8.65 -16.60
C VAL A 3 -14.88 9.10 -16.37
N CYS A 4 -15.05 10.33 -15.90
CA CYS A 4 -16.28 10.80 -15.29
C CYS A 4 -17.16 11.44 -16.34
N VAL A 5 -18.38 10.92 -16.48
CA VAL A 5 -19.35 11.40 -17.46
C VAL A 5 -20.07 12.63 -16.89
N THR A 6 -19.78 13.78 -17.50
CA THR A 6 -20.71 14.90 -17.61
C THR A 6 -20.62 15.39 -19.07
N ASP A 7 -21.58 14.93 -19.87
CA ASP A 7 -22.05 15.41 -21.17
C ASP A 7 -21.09 15.56 -22.37
N ARG A 8 -19.75 15.64 -22.24
CA ARG A 8 -18.84 15.89 -23.40
C ARG A 8 -17.45 15.24 -23.36
N PHE A 9 -17.30 14.01 -22.88
CA PHE A 9 -16.01 13.32 -22.91
C PHE A 9 -16.08 11.89 -23.45
N THR A 10 -15.04 11.50 -24.18
CA THR A 10 -14.86 10.17 -24.77
C THR A 10 -15.00 9.09 -23.70
N VAL A 11 -15.84 8.09 -23.96
CA VAL A 11 -16.02 6.94 -23.08
C VAL A 11 -14.78 6.06 -23.16
N TYR A 12 -14.01 5.99 -22.08
CA TYR A 12 -12.86 5.09 -21.98
C TYR A 12 -13.26 3.80 -21.27
N SER A 13 -12.78 2.67 -21.80
CA SER A 13 -12.94 1.38 -21.14
C SER A 13 -12.21 1.35 -19.80
N PRO A 14 -12.77 0.70 -18.76
CA PRO A 14 -12.13 0.60 -17.46
C PRO A 14 -10.83 -0.21 -17.59
N LYS A 15 -9.70 0.47 -17.45
CA LYS A 15 -8.36 -0.14 -17.39
C LYS A 15 -7.94 -0.40 -15.96
N LYS A 16 -7.21 -1.50 -15.74
CA LYS A 16 -6.56 -1.80 -14.45
C LYS A 16 -5.55 -0.70 -14.13
N LEU A 17 -5.52 -0.23 -12.90
CA LEU A 17 -4.67 0.89 -12.51
C LEU A 17 -3.19 0.50 -12.60
N ARG A 18 -2.87 -0.78 -12.39
CA ARG A 18 -1.53 -1.33 -12.61
C ARG A 18 -1.01 -1.14 -14.05
N GLN A 19 -1.89 -1.06 -15.05
CA GLN A 19 -1.47 -0.81 -16.44
C GLN A 19 -0.97 0.62 -16.69
N ALA A 20 -1.45 1.58 -15.90
CA ALA A 20 -0.97 2.95 -15.93
C ALA A 20 0.26 3.14 -15.02
N TRP A 21 0.29 2.40 -13.90
CA TRP A 21 1.37 2.45 -12.93
C TRP A 21 1.77 1.05 -12.48
N ASN A 22 2.78 0.49 -13.14
CA ASN A 22 3.22 -0.90 -12.91
C ASN A 22 3.62 -1.17 -11.45
N LYS A 23 4.08 -0.15 -10.71
CA LYS A 23 4.53 -0.36 -9.33
C LYS A 23 3.42 -0.77 -8.37
N LEU A 24 2.16 -0.46 -8.68
CA LEU A 24 1.01 -0.91 -7.88
C LEU A 24 0.80 -2.42 -7.95
N GLY A 25 1.47 -3.10 -8.89
CA GLY A 25 1.50 -4.55 -8.96
C GLY A 25 2.41 -5.24 -7.97
N TYR A 26 3.40 -4.53 -7.44
CA TYR A 26 4.38 -5.10 -6.51
C TYR A 26 3.92 -5.00 -5.05
N VAL A 27 2.87 -4.25 -4.79
CA VAL A 27 2.38 -3.99 -3.44
C VAL A 27 0.98 -4.54 -3.30
N ASP A 28 0.82 -5.48 -2.38
CA ASP A 28 -0.45 -6.14 -2.12
C ASP A 28 -1.52 -5.11 -1.72
N HIS A 29 -2.75 -5.31 -2.20
CA HIS A 29 -3.92 -4.46 -1.94
C HIS A 29 -3.80 -2.97 -2.36
N ALA A 30 -2.65 -2.53 -2.88
CA ALA A 30 -2.40 -1.13 -3.26
C ALA A 30 -3.24 -0.70 -4.46
N GLU A 31 -3.37 -1.57 -5.47
CA GLU A 31 -4.19 -1.31 -6.65
C GLU A 31 -5.67 -1.11 -6.27
N GLU A 32 -6.19 -1.93 -5.36
CA GLU A 32 -7.57 -1.80 -4.89
C GLU A 32 -7.77 -0.50 -4.12
N LEU A 33 -6.92 -0.21 -3.14
CA LEU A 33 -7.00 1.00 -2.32
C LEU A 33 -6.95 2.26 -3.20
N ALA A 34 -5.98 2.33 -4.12
CA ALA A 34 -5.84 3.46 -5.02
C ALA A 34 -7.05 3.60 -5.97
N SER A 35 -7.62 2.49 -6.42
CA SER A 35 -8.85 2.52 -7.21
C SER A 35 -10.03 3.10 -6.43
N ARG A 36 -10.15 2.83 -5.13
CA ARG A 36 -11.20 3.39 -4.26
C ARG A 36 -11.03 4.89 -4.00
N PHE A 37 -9.81 5.42 -4.07
CA PHE A 37 -9.56 6.87 -4.00
C PHE A 37 -9.80 7.59 -5.32
N LEU A 38 -9.38 6.99 -6.43
CA LEU A 38 -9.47 7.58 -7.77
C LEU A 38 -10.86 7.35 -8.39
N GLN A 39 -11.89 7.66 -7.60
CA GLN A 39 -13.28 7.62 -8.03
C GLN A 39 -13.69 8.97 -8.61
N CYS A 40 -14.45 8.86 -9.69
CA CYS A 40 -14.95 9.99 -10.45
C CYS A 40 -15.86 10.90 -9.67
N PHE A 41 -16.87 10.29 -9.07
CA PHE A 41 -17.78 11.01 -8.18
C PHE A 41 -17.14 11.08 -6.80
N PRO A 42 -16.98 12.28 -6.21
CA PRO A 42 -16.35 12.44 -4.91
C PRO A 42 -17.09 11.65 -3.81
N LYS A 43 -18.42 11.53 -3.92
CA LYS A 43 -19.28 10.73 -3.03
C LYS A 43 -18.97 9.23 -3.01
N ASN A 44 -18.31 8.71 -4.05
CA ASN A 44 -17.92 7.31 -4.13
C ASN A 44 -16.49 7.08 -3.64
N ARG A 45 -15.74 8.15 -3.31
CA ARG A 45 -14.36 8.03 -2.82
C ARG A 45 -14.37 7.45 -1.41
N LEU A 46 -13.38 6.61 -1.14
CA LEU A 46 -13.13 6.09 0.20
C LEU A 46 -12.74 7.24 1.14
N SER A 47 -13.37 7.30 2.31
CA SER A 47 -13.01 8.28 3.34
C SER A 47 -11.64 7.95 3.94
N ALA A 48 -10.96 8.95 4.51
CA ALA A 48 -9.67 8.76 5.16
C ALA A 48 -9.77 7.71 6.29
N GLN A 49 -10.79 7.80 7.13
CA GLN A 49 -11.00 6.84 8.22
C GLN A 49 -11.22 5.41 7.72
N ALA A 50 -11.99 5.24 6.64
CA ALA A 50 -12.21 3.92 6.07
C ALA A 50 -10.94 3.38 5.39
N ALA A 51 -10.14 4.25 4.78
CA ALA A 51 -8.88 3.87 4.16
C ALA A 51 -7.85 3.37 5.17
N LEU A 52 -7.78 3.97 6.35
CA LEU A 52 -6.91 3.52 7.43
C LEU A 52 -7.20 2.08 7.87
N ASN A 53 -8.46 1.64 7.79
CA ASN A 53 -8.87 0.27 8.13
C ASN A 53 -8.67 -0.75 6.98
N HIS A 54 -8.08 -0.35 5.86
CA HIS A 54 -7.88 -1.22 4.71
C HIS A 54 -6.73 -2.21 4.95
N GLU A 55 -6.81 -3.40 4.34
CA GLU A 55 -5.79 -4.46 4.45
C GLU A 55 -4.38 -4.02 4.03
N TYR A 56 -4.28 -2.99 3.20
CA TYR A 56 -2.99 -2.35 2.86
C TYR A 56 -2.19 -1.91 4.10
N PHE A 57 -2.89 -1.49 5.15
CA PHE A 57 -2.31 -1.04 6.41
C PHE A 57 -2.28 -2.12 7.50
N SER A 58 -2.60 -3.38 7.19
CA SER A 58 -2.62 -4.48 8.17
C SER A 58 -1.26 -4.73 8.84
N ASN A 59 -0.19 -4.34 8.16
CA ASN A 59 1.19 -4.49 8.66
C ASN A 59 1.58 -3.38 9.66
N LEU A 60 0.71 -2.38 9.89
CA LEU A 60 0.97 -1.33 10.86
C LEU A 60 0.65 -1.79 12.30
N PRO A 61 1.45 -1.38 13.29
CA PRO A 61 1.22 -1.76 14.68
C PRO A 61 -0.09 -1.13 15.20
N PRO A 62 -0.91 -1.87 15.99
CA PRO A 62 -2.20 -1.37 16.50
C PRO A 62 -2.09 -0.07 17.30
N ARG A 63 -0.95 0.14 17.98
CA ARG A 63 -0.65 1.35 18.74
C ARG A 63 -0.69 2.64 17.91
N LEU A 64 -0.57 2.54 16.58
CA LEU A 64 -0.71 3.68 15.68
C LEU A 64 -2.13 4.25 15.69
N TRP A 65 -3.14 3.41 15.91
CA TRP A 65 -4.55 3.80 15.92
C TRP A 65 -4.98 4.53 17.20
N GLU A 66 -4.19 4.41 18.26
CA GLU A 66 -4.44 5.00 19.58
C GLU A 66 -3.63 6.28 19.81
N LEU A 67 -2.88 6.74 18.80
CA LEU A 67 -2.08 7.95 18.90
C LEU A 67 -2.96 9.19 19.04
N GLN A 68 -2.50 10.13 19.86
CA GLN A 68 -3.12 11.45 19.92
C GLN A 68 -2.85 12.21 18.61
N ASP A 69 -3.78 13.08 18.21
CA ASP A 69 -3.71 13.85 16.96
C ASP A 69 -2.40 14.65 16.80
N MET A 70 -1.84 15.14 17.92
CA MET A 70 -0.58 15.89 17.94
C MET A 70 0.67 15.02 18.08
N SER A 71 0.52 13.70 18.25
CA SER A 71 1.65 12.78 18.40
C SER A 71 2.18 12.34 17.04
N SER A 72 3.51 12.33 16.92
CA SER A 72 4.15 11.80 15.71
C SER A 72 4.05 10.27 15.65
N ILE A 73 3.81 9.72 14.45
CA ILE A 73 3.81 8.28 14.21
C ILE A 73 5.14 7.58 14.54
N PHE A 74 6.25 8.32 14.50
CA PHE A 74 7.59 7.79 14.83
C PHE A 74 7.82 7.61 16.33
N THR A 75 6.90 8.08 17.17
CA THR A 75 6.91 7.76 18.60
C THR A 75 6.58 6.30 18.89
N VAL A 76 5.91 5.62 17.95
CA VAL A 76 5.55 4.20 18.09
C VAL A 76 6.77 3.33 17.84
N PRO A 77 7.15 2.47 18.82
CA PRO A 77 8.20 1.50 18.60
C PRO A 77 7.89 0.62 17.38
N ASN A 78 8.88 0.38 16.54
CA ASN A 78 8.80 -0.36 15.27
C ASN A 78 8.26 0.42 14.06
N VAL A 79 7.87 1.68 14.22
CA VAL A 79 7.60 2.58 13.08
C VAL A 79 8.87 3.37 12.76
N LYS A 80 9.48 3.09 11.60
CA LYS A 80 10.72 3.73 11.15
C LYS A 80 10.66 3.99 9.66
N LEU A 81 11.32 5.06 9.22
CA LEU A 81 11.55 5.30 7.80
C LEU A 81 12.55 4.28 7.27
N GLN A 82 12.20 3.66 6.13
CA GLN A 82 13.12 2.79 5.40
C GLN A 82 13.95 3.65 4.45
N THR A 83 15.28 3.47 4.45
CA THR A 83 16.17 4.17 3.52
C THR A 83 15.83 3.81 2.08
N GLU A 84 15.75 4.82 1.22
CA GLU A 84 15.53 4.61 -0.22
C GLU A 84 16.83 4.11 -0.85
N SER A 85 16.94 2.79 -1.09
CA SER A 85 17.94 2.26 -2.01
C SER A 85 17.53 2.65 -3.42
N GLY A 86 18.41 3.26 -4.21
CA GLY A 86 18.14 3.87 -5.54
C GLY A 86 17.49 2.98 -6.61
N GLU A 87 17.06 1.77 -6.29
CA GLU A 87 16.11 0.98 -7.07
C GLU A 87 14.74 0.98 -6.39
N SER A 88 13.84 1.79 -6.95
CA SER A 88 12.38 1.60 -6.95
C SER A 88 11.83 0.63 -5.88
N ILE A 89 11.56 1.14 -4.67
CA ILE A 89 10.61 0.59 -3.68
C ILE A 89 10.53 -0.95 -3.67
N GLN A 90 11.53 -1.61 -3.11
CA GLN A 90 11.40 -2.99 -2.62
C GLN A 90 10.53 -2.94 -1.36
N VAL A 91 9.20 -3.01 -1.50
CA VAL A 91 8.29 -3.17 -0.36
C VAL A 91 8.61 -4.49 0.30
N SER A 92 8.95 -4.41 1.58
CA SER A 92 9.53 -5.48 2.38
C SER A 92 8.53 -6.57 2.71
N ALA A 93 8.21 -7.42 1.73
CA ALA A 93 7.70 -8.77 1.99
C ALA A 93 8.85 -9.67 2.46
N ARG A 94 9.46 -9.36 3.62
CA ARG A 94 10.41 -10.28 4.27
C ARG A 94 9.63 -11.44 4.86
N LYS A 95 9.36 -12.47 4.06
CA LYS A 95 8.99 -13.79 4.57
C LYS A 95 10.17 -14.32 5.39
N ASN A 96 10.02 -14.35 6.71
CA ASN A 96 10.97 -15.01 7.60
C ASN A 96 10.84 -16.53 7.42
N SER A 97 11.52 -17.09 6.43
CA SER A 97 11.70 -18.55 6.32
C SER A 97 12.97 -18.94 7.06
N HIS A 98 12.79 -19.55 8.24
CA HIS A 98 13.82 -20.28 8.95
C HIS A 98 14.49 -21.32 8.04
N GLY A 99 15.73 -21.07 7.63
CA GLY A 99 16.63 -22.06 7.04
C GLY A 99 17.59 -22.56 8.10
N LYS A 100 17.29 -23.74 8.65
CA LYS A 100 18.14 -24.50 9.57
C LYS A 100 19.56 -24.62 9.01
N ALA A 101 20.55 -24.19 9.80
CA ALA A 101 21.95 -24.58 9.59
C ALA A 101 22.06 -26.12 9.60
N SER A 102 22.73 -26.69 8.61
CA SER A 102 23.21 -28.07 8.67
C SER A 102 24.69 -28.08 8.32
N SER A 103 25.44 -28.48 9.32
CA SER A 103 26.89 -28.68 9.36
C SER A 103 27.32 -29.83 8.46
N GLY A 104 28.54 -29.78 7.91
CA GLY A 104 29.10 -30.90 7.14
C GLY A 104 30.49 -30.62 6.58
N SER A 105 31.50 -30.75 7.45
CA SER A 105 32.92 -30.82 7.11
C SER A 105 33.34 -32.26 6.78
N LYS A 106 34.46 -32.40 6.04
CA LYS A 106 35.21 -33.60 5.60
C LYS A 106 34.80 -34.14 4.22
N HIS A 107 35.72 -34.56 3.34
CA HIS A 107 37.14 -34.91 3.45
C HIS A 107 37.83 -34.57 2.13
#